data_AF-A0A914LXP5-F1
#
_entry.id   AF-A0A914LXP5-F1
#
_cell.length_a   1.000
_cell.length_b   1.000
_cell.length_c   1.000
_cell.angle_alpha   90.00
_cell.angle_beta   90.00
_cell.angle_gamma   90.00
#
_symmetry.space_group_name_H-M   'P 1'
#
loop_
_entity.id
_entity.type
_entity.pdbx_description
1 polymer ?
#
loop_
_entity_poly.entity_id
_entity_poly.type
_entity_poly.pdbx_seq_one_letter_code
_entity_poly.pdbx_strand_id
1 'polypeptide(L)'
;MTLPSTTQNGTSSPDSQEQIKCRIQFVNDIDPFRCSSTNAGLHREPIKPIQCNLQLHRSISEQLPELIKLLRAPHKSGDCCLQVQCSGIKNGDEFASYLDSELTLSEQTEELELLQNEPIHTTLLLRQQPALRVKAIIEKLLYTSGREQRGALFTLKSLFQEDKDLVHAFVQNGGLEALVKLGRGSDQNHQNHILRALGQLMLYVDGMNGVIAHNDTICWLYELLDSPLYDKQNFRSLSTPHVSWYRLVVKTALKLLLVFVEYTEPNSLLFLAAISKVERGKNQPDWCSLMRILNDVQASDHETLVFGMTVINKTLHGVPDQDTYFDAIESLESQGMNDSLATLCKLNNTQLSQQCALYEQELRREDAAIESDTSSLGGGASNGAQNCVAKMRLNGNAVATDRRNQMRKKQLEHEEIMIRQQQNAKKNI
;
A
#
# COMPACT_ATOMS: atom_id res chain seq x y z
N MET A 1 26.67 -62.48 -52.59
CA MET A 1 27.70 -61.43 -52.74
C MET A 1 26.96 -60.12 -52.93
N THR A 2 26.69 -59.45 -51.82
CA THR A 2 25.98 -58.18 -51.73
C THR A 2 26.99 -57.11 -51.31
N LEU A 3 27.14 -56.08 -52.15
CA LEU A 3 27.92 -54.88 -51.85
C LEU A 3 27.13 -54.00 -50.86
N PRO A 4 27.76 -53.41 -49.84
CA PRO A 4 27.14 -52.35 -49.06
C PRO A 4 27.51 -50.98 -49.62
N SER A 5 26.49 -50.15 -49.72
CA SER A 5 26.48 -48.74 -50.08
C SER A 5 27.03 -47.86 -48.95
N THR A 6 28.03 -47.03 -49.28
CA THR A 6 28.59 -45.99 -48.42
C THR A 6 27.56 -44.87 -48.21
N THR A 7 27.05 -44.72 -46.99
CA THR A 7 26.31 -43.53 -46.56
C THR A 7 27.27 -42.62 -45.81
N GLN A 8 27.47 -41.39 -46.31
CA GLN A 8 28.23 -40.36 -45.64
C GLN A 8 27.46 -39.92 -44.38
N ASN A 9 28.05 -40.16 -43.20
CA ASN A 9 27.63 -39.51 -41.97
C ASN A 9 28.11 -38.06 -42.01
N GLY A 10 27.16 -37.13 -42.12
CA GLY A 10 27.38 -35.73 -41.80
C GLY A 10 27.72 -35.59 -40.32
N THR A 11 28.92 -35.09 -40.05
CA THR A 11 29.34 -34.62 -38.73
C THR A 11 28.49 -33.41 -38.34
N SER A 12 27.52 -33.60 -37.45
CA SER A 12 26.93 -32.51 -36.68
C SER A 12 27.95 -32.00 -35.67
N SER A 13 28.30 -30.71 -35.74
CA SER A 13 29.19 -30.03 -34.80
C SER A 13 28.61 -30.01 -33.37
N PRO A 14 29.43 -30.14 -32.31
CA PRO A 14 28.96 -30.15 -30.91
C PRO A 14 28.34 -28.81 -30.46
N ASP A 15 28.67 -27.70 -31.13
CA ASP A 15 28.22 -26.33 -30.77
C ASP A 15 26.71 -26.09 -30.91
N SER A 16 25.96 -27.05 -31.44
CA SER A 16 24.51 -26.90 -31.68
C SER A 16 23.67 -27.00 -30.41
N GLN A 17 24.23 -27.48 -29.29
CA GLN A 17 23.51 -27.71 -28.02
C GLN A 17 23.71 -26.59 -26.98
N GLU A 18 24.59 -25.62 -27.23
CA GLU A 18 24.88 -24.53 -26.26
C GLU A 18 24.06 -23.25 -26.51
N GLN A 19 23.25 -23.23 -27.57
CA GLN A 19 22.51 -22.05 -28.00
C GLN A 19 21.02 -22.34 -28.19
N ILE A 20 20.19 -21.37 -27.83
CA ILE A 20 18.74 -21.40 -28.06
C ILE A 20 18.34 -20.30 -29.05
N LYS A 21 17.48 -20.67 -30.01
CA LYS A 21 16.87 -19.71 -30.94
C LYS A 21 15.69 -19.02 -30.28
N CYS A 22 15.75 -17.70 -30.20
CA CYS A 22 14.72 -16.87 -29.61
C CYS A 22 14.24 -15.80 -30.58
N ARG A 23 13.07 -15.24 -30.28
CA ARG A 23 12.51 -14.07 -30.96
C ARG A 23 12.74 -12.88 -30.05
N ILE A 24 13.27 -11.78 -30.56
CA ILE A 24 13.59 -10.59 -29.76
C ILE A 24 13.00 -9.31 -30.36
N GLN A 25 12.52 -8.44 -29.49
CA GLN A 25 12.10 -7.05 -29.75
C GLN A 25 12.61 -6.16 -28.62
N PHE A 26 12.53 -4.84 -28.77
CA PHE A 26 12.71 -3.90 -27.67
C PHE A 26 11.51 -2.98 -27.49
N VAL A 27 11.41 -2.39 -26.31
CA VAL A 27 10.50 -1.26 -26.04
C VAL A 27 11.34 -0.07 -25.61
N ASN A 28 11.09 1.09 -26.20
CA ASN A 28 11.74 2.33 -25.79
C ASN A 28 11.05 2.94 -24.56
N ASP A 29 11.36 2.39 -23.40
CA ASP A 29 10.85 2.77 -22.08
C ASP A 29 11.85 3.62 -21.28
N ILE A 30 12.81 4.28 -21.95
CA ILE A 30 13.76 5.22 -21.35
C ILE A 30 13.04 6.41 -20.71
N ASP A 31 11.97 6.92 -21.36
CA ASP A 31 10.98 7.80 -20.71
C ASP A 31 9.70 6.98 -20.46
N PRO A 32 9.46 6.55 -19.20
CA PRO A 32 8.35 5.68 -18.86
C PRO A 32 6.97 6.23 -19.26
N PHE A 33 6.83 7.55 -19.38
CA PHE A 33 5.56 8.19 -19.69
C PHE A 33 5.29 8.37 -21.19
N ARG A 34 6.31 8.21 -22.05
CA ARG A 34 6.10 8.21 -23.51
C ARG A 34 5.39 6.95 -23.96
N CYS A 35 5.67 5.83 -23.28
CA CYS A 35 5.16 4.51 -23.62
C CYS A 35 3.62 4.37 -23.48
N SER A 36 3.00 5.14 -22.57
CA SER A 36 1.55 5.09 -22.32
C SER A 36 0.75 6.23 -22.96
N SER A 37 1.39 7.16 -23.70
CA SER A 37 0.71 8.36 -24.23
C SER A 37 -0.19 8.10 -25.44
N THR A 38 0.00 6.97 -26.11
CA THR A 38 -0.86 6.50 -27.18
C THR A 38 -1.74 5.38 -26.65
N ASN A 39 -3.03 5.37 -26.96
CA ASN A 39 -3.94 4.23 -26.71
C ASN A 39 -3.54 2.93 -27.48
N ALA A 40 -2.33 2.89 -28.02
CA ALA A 40 -1.64 1.71 -28.52
C ALA A 40 -0.62 1.35 -27.45
N GLY A 41 -0.73 0.14 -26.87
CA GLY A 41 0.16 -0.35 -25.81
C GLY A 41 1.65 -0.32 -26.16
N LEU A 42 2.52 -0.82 -25.28
CA LEU A 42 3.98 -0.78 -25.42
C LEU A 42 4.42 -0.98 -26.88
N HIS A 43 4.88 0.10 -27.52
CA HIS A 43 5.28 0.07 -28.93
C HIS A 43 6.55 -0.79 -29.04
N ARG A 44 6.38 -1.99 -29.60
CA ARG A 44 7.48 -2.96 -29.76
C ARG A 44 8.16 -2.75 -31.10
N GLU A 45 9.48 -2.65 -31.04
CA GLU A 45 10.31 -2.42 -32.21
C GLU A 45 11.34 -3.53 -32.37
N PRO A 46 11.58 -4.01 -33.60
CA PRO A 46 10.77 -3.81 -34.81
C PRO A 46 9.43 -4.56 -34.75
N ILE A 47 8.43 -4.14 -35.55
CA ILE A 47 7.07 -4.73 -35.57
C ILE A 47 7.08 -6.26 -35.69
N LYS A 48 8.01 -6.80 -36.47
CA LYS A 48 8.24 -8.25 -36.56
C LYS A 48 9.44 -8.62 -35.70
N PRO A 49 9.30 -9.53 -34.71
CA PRO A 49 10.42 -9.99 -33.90
C PRO A 49 11.57 -10.51 -34.76
N ILE A 50 12.79 -10.15 -34.37
CA ILE A 50 14.03 -10.64 -35.01
C ILE A 50 14.41 -11.98 -34.36
N GLN A 51 14.94 -12.91 -35.16
CA GLN A 51 15.50 -14.15 -34.59
C GLN A 51 16.92 -13.89 -34.09
N CYS A 52 17.21 -14.31 -32.86
CA CYS A 52 18.54 -14.27 -32.26
C CYS A 52 18.89 -15.61 -31.62
N ASN A 53 20.18 -15.86 -31.41
CA ASN A 53 20.65 -17.02 -30.67
C ASN A 53 21.20 -16.54 -29.33
N LEU A 54 20.68 -17.06 -28.22
CA LEU A 54 21.26 -16.85 -26.89
C LEU A 54 22.13 -18.04 -26.50
N GLN A 55 23.28 -17.75 -25.90
CA GLN A 55 24.16 -18.74 -25.28
C GLN A 55 23.57 -19.15 -23.93
N LEU A 56 23.49 -20.46 -23.67
CA LEU A 56 22.90 -21.01 -22.44
C LEU A 56 23.79 -20.79 -21.21
N HIS A 57 25.11 -20.84 -21.39
CA HIS A 57 26.11 -20.84 -20.30
C HIS A 57 26.87 -19.52 -20.15
N ARG A 58 26.40 -18.47 -20.81
CA ARG A 58 26.93 -17.11 -20.64
C ARG A 58 25.90 -16.28 -19.90
N SER A 59 26.34 -15.38 -19.01
CA SER A 59 25.42 -14.51 -18.28
C SER A 59 24.61 -13.64 -19.26
N ILE A 60 23.43 -13.23 -18.85
CA ILE A 60 22.56 -12.41 -19.68
C ILE A 60 23.19 -11.02 -19.91
N SER A 61 23.82 -10.43 -18.89
CA SER A 61 24.47 -9.11 -18.95
C SER A 61 25.55 -9.03 -20.02
N GLU A 62 26.35 -10.08 -20.16
CA GLU A 62 27.41 -10.16 -21.16
C GLU A 62 26.89 -10.25 -22.60
N GLN A 63 25.68 -10.76 -22.79
CA GLN A 63 25.05 -10.94 -24.10
C GLN A 63 24.27 -9.69 -24.55
N LEU A 64 23.83 -8.82 -23.62
CA LEU A 64 23.06 -7.61 -23.92
C LEU A 64 23.70 -6.67 -24.97
N PRO A 65 25.01 -6.39 -24.97
CA PRO A 65 25.61 -5.49 -25.96
C PRO A 65 25.43 -5.97 -27.41
N GLU A 66 25.44 -7.28 -27.63
CA GLU A 66 25.26 -7.89 -28.96
C GLU A 66 23.78 -7.76 -29.40
N LEU A 67 22.85 -8.02 -28.48
CA LEU A 67 21.41 -7.88 -28.72
C LEU A 67 21.00 -6.43 -29.02
N ILE A 68 21.56 -5.46 -28.29
CA ILE A 68 21.32 -4.03 -28.54
C ILE A 68 21.77 -3.63 -29.95
N LYS A 69 22.97 -4.06 -30.36
CA LYS A 69 23.49 -3.79 -31.71
C LYS A 69 22.61 -4.42 -32.79
N LEU A 70 22.13 -5.65 -32.56
CA LEU A 70 21.22 -6.36 -33.48
C LEU A 70 19.90 -5.60 -33.67
N LEU A 71 19.30 -5.15 -32.57
CA LEU A 71 18.03 -4.41 -32.58
C LEU A 71 18.17 -2.95 -32.99
N ARG A 72 19.39 -2.40 -32.98
CA ARG A 72 19.66 -0.95 -33.03
C ARG A 72 18.88 -0.18 -31.96
N ALA A 73 18.77 -0.79 -30.78
CA ALA A 73 18.02 -0.23 -29.66
C ALA A 73 18.75 1.00 -29.07
N PRO A 74 18.01 2.01 -28.56
CA PRO A 74 18.60 3.21 -27.98
C PRO A 74 19.19 3.02 -26.58
N HIS A 75 19.01 1.84 -25.97
CA HIS A 75 19.42 1.54 -24.61
C HIS A 75 20.93 1.39 -24.45
N LYS A 76 21.43 1.65 -23.25
CA LYS A 76 22.82 1.34 -22.84
C LYS A 76 22.87 -0.06 -22.24
N SER A 77 23.96 -0.80 -22.48
CA SER A 77 24.09 -2.19 -22.04
C SER A 77 23.99 -2.40 -20.53
N GLY A 78 24.46 -1.44 -19.72
CA GLY A 78 24.36 -1.52 -18.26
C GLY A 78 23.00 -1.13 -17.69
N ASP A 79 22.13 -0.55 -18.52
CA ASP A 79 20.86 0.05 -18.10
C ASP A 79 19.64 -0.79 -18.54
N CYS A 80 19.87 -1.81 -19.36
CA CYS A 80 18.83 -2.67 -19.91
C CYS A 80 18.75 -4.03 -19.21
N CYS A 81 17.61 -4.68 -19.39
CA CYS A 81 17.32 -6.05 -18.97
C CYS A 81 16.50 -6.76 -20.05
N LEU A 82 16.37 -8.08 -19.92
CA LEU A 82 15.48 -8.88 -20.76
C LEU A 82 14.26 -9.33 -19.97
N GLN A 83 13.09 -9.23 -20.60
CA GLN A 83 11.85 -9.79 -20.11
C GLN A 83 11.37 -10.89 -21.05
N VAL A 84 11.07 -12.07 -20.53
CA VAL A 84 10.45 -13.15 -21.28
C VAL A 84 8.95 -12.93 -21.27
N GLN A 85 8.35 -12.76 -22.45
CA GLN A 85 6.91 -12.61 -22.60
C GLN A 85 6.33 -13.73 -23.44
N CYS A 86 5.33 -14.43 -22.90
CA CYS A 86 4.61 -15.48 -23.62
C CYS A 86 3.15 -15.07 -23.85
N SER A 87 2.77 -14.95 -25.13
CA SER A 87 1.41 -14.63 -25.56
C SER A 87 0.72 -15.93 -26.01
N GLY A 88 -0.05 -16.56 -25.14
CA GLY A 88 -0.79 -17.77 -25.51
C GLY A 88 -1.25 -18.70 -24.39
N ILE A 89 -1.07 -18.35 -23.10
CA ILE A 89 -1.59 -19.20 -22.02
C ILE A 89 -3.12 -19.16 -22.08
N LYS A 90 -3.73 -20.36 -22.18
CA LYS A 90 -5.14 -20.62 -22.47
C LYS A 90 -6.17 -19.95 -21.52
N ASN A 91 -5.69 -19.22 -20.51
CA ASN A 91 -6.50 -18.51 -19.51
C ASN A 91 -6.46 -16.97 -19.66
N GLY A 92 -5.84 -16.43 -20.70
CA GLY A 92 -5.84 -14.98 -20.96
C GLY A 92 -4.84 -14.16 -20.14
N ASP A 93 -3.99 -14.80 -19.33
CA ASP A 93 -2.86 -14.14 -18.66
C ASP A 93 -1.62 -14.16 -19.56
N GLU A 94 -1.05 -12.98 -19.80
CA GLU A 94 0.27 -12.86 -20.42
C GLU A 94 1.33 -13.19 -19.37
N PHE A 95 2.13 -14.24 -19.59
CA PHE A 95 3.29 -14.48 -18.75
C PHE A 95 4.37 -13.46 -19.07
N ALA A 96 4.86 -12.76 -18.04
CA ALA A 96 5.95 -11.81 -18.13
C ALA A 96 6.87 -11.99 -16.92
N SER A 97 8.12 -12.38 -17.16
CA SER A 97 9.18 -12.55 -16.14
C SER A 97 10.46 -11.86 -16.59
N TYR A 98 11.16 -11.19 -15.68
CA TYR A 98 12.46 -10.59 -15.96
C TYR A 98 13.59 -11.58 -15.73
N LEU A 99 14.49 -11.69 -16.70
CA LEU A 99 15.70 -12.48 -16.52
C LEU A 99 16.66 -11.76 -15.58
N ASP A 100 17.22 -12.49 -14.63
CA ASP A 100 18.38 -12.06 -13.87
C ASP A 100 19.56 -11.87 -14.82
N SER A 101 20.14 -10.68 -14.76
CA SER A 101 21.22 -10.27 -15.66
C SER A 101 22.56 -10.92 -15.28
N GLU A 102 22.73 -11.31 -14.01
CA GLU A 102 23.97 -11.88 -13.50
C GLU A 102 24.04 -13.40 -13.68
N LEU A 103 22.88 -14.05 -13.84
CA LEU A 103 22.78 -15.49 -14.08
C LEU A 103 22.86 -15.84 -15.57
N THR A 104 23.21 -17.09 -15.85
CA THR A 104 23.12 -17.70 -17.17
C THR A 104 21.68 -18.13 -17.46
N LEU A 105 21.34 -18.37 -18.73
CA LEU A 105 19.99 -18.85 -19.06
C LEU A 105 19.76 -20.29 -18.57
N SER A 106 20.81 -21.12 -18.46
CA SER A 106 20.71 -22.47 -17.91
C SER A 106 20.37 -22.51 -16.41
N GLU A 107 20.67 -21.45 -15.67
CA GLU A 107 20.34 -21.33 -14.24
C GLU A 107 18.89 -20.85 -14.01
N GLN A 108 18.22 -20.37 -15.07
CA GLN A 108 16.86 -19.83 -15.05
C GLN A 108 15.92 -20.81 -15.76
N THR A 109 15.67 -21.95 -15.11
CA THR A 109 15.05 -23.13 -15.74
C THR A 109 13.62 -22.88 -16.21
N GLU A 110 12.82 -22.12 -15.46
CA GLU A 110 11.42 -21.85 -15.81
C GLU A 110 11.31 -21.06 -17.13
N GLU A 111 12.10 -19.99 -17.27
CA GLU A 111 12.16 -19.18 -18.47
C GLU A 111 12.75 -19.95 -19.65
N LEU A 112 13.79 -20.76 -19.41
CA LEU A 112 14.39 -21.60 -20.43
C LEU A 112 13.40 -22.64 -20.98
N GLU A 113 12.65 -23.30 -20.10
CA GLU A 113 11.60 -24.26 -20.50
C GLU A 113 10.53 -23.60 -21.36
N LEU A 114 10.11 -22.37 -21.04
CA LEU A 114 9.15 -21.61 -21.85
C LEU A 114 9.70 -21.29 -23.24
N LEU A 115 10.96 -20.85 -23.32
CA LEU A 115 11.62 -20.57 -24.60
C LEU A 115 11.77 -21.82 -25.48
N GLN A 116 11.92 -23.00 -24.88
CA GLN A 116 12.05 -24.28 -25.59
C GLN A 116 10.70 -24.84 -26.04
N ASN A 117 9.69 -24.80 -25.16
CA ASN A 117 8.40 -25.45 -25.40
C ASN A 117 7.47 -24.63 -26.29
N GLU A 118 7.52 -23.29 -26.18
CA GLU A 118 6.61 -22.39 -26.89
C GLU A 118 7.37 -21.29 -27.68
N PRO A 119 8.30 -21.64 -28.59
CA PRO A 119 9.21 -20.67 -29.23
C PRO A 119 8.53 -19.69 -30.19
N ILE A 120 7.31 -20.02 -30.65
CA ILE A 120 6.53 -19.15 -31.54
C ILE A 120 5.75 -18.10 -30.72
N HIS A 121 5.32 -18.48 -29.52
CA HIS A 121 4.50 -17.67 -28.62
C HIS A 121 5.34 -16.86 -27.62
N THR A 122 6.60 -17.23 -27.45
CA THR A 122 7.54 -16.57 -26.55
C THR A 122 8.41 -15.57 -27.30
N THR A 123 8.49 -14.34 -26.77
CA THR A 123 9.35 -13.26 -27.28
C THR A 123 10.14 -12.65 -26.12
N LEU A 124 11.44 -12.47 -26.34
CA LEU A 124 12.31 -11.71 -25.48
C LEU A 124 12.14 -10.22 -25.75
N LEU A 125 11.90 -9.46 -24.69
CA LEU A 125 11.69 -8.03 -24.74
C LEU A 125 12.86 -7.32 -24.06
N LEU A 126 13.69 -6.64 -24.85
CA LEU A 126 14.76 -5.78 -24.35
C LEU A 126 14.17 -4.46 -23.88
N ARG A 127 14.43 -4.12 -22.62
CA ARG A 127 13.80 -3.00 -21.91
C ARG A 127 14.78 -2.33 -20.96
N GLN A 128 14.44 -1.13 -20.50
CA GLN A 128 15.14 -0.45 -19.41
C GLN A 128 14.86 -1.14 -18.06
N GLN A 129 15.88 -1.30 -17.23
CA GLN A 129 15.75 -1.89 -15.90
C GLN A 129 14.65 -1.20 -15.07
N PRO A 130 13.80 -1.95 -14.35
CA PRO A 130 12.72 -1.40 -13.53
C PRO A 130 13.19 -0.30 -12.57
N ALA A 131 14.33 -0.50 -11.89
CA ALA A 131 14.89 0.49 -10.96
C ALA A 131 15.24 1.83 -11.63
N LEU A 132 15.80 1.81 -12.85
CA LEU A 132 16.13 3.04 -13.58
C LEU A 132 14.87 3.75 -14.10
N ARG A 133 13.87 2.98 -14.54
CA ARG A 133 12.56 3.55 -14.90
C ARG A 133 11.89 4.22 -13.72
N VAL A 134 11.93 3.60 -12.54
CA VAL A 134 11.42 4.19 -11.30
C VAL A 134 12.12 5.49 -10.94
N LYS A 135 13.45 5.56 -11.05
CA LYS A 135 14.18 6.81 -10.81
C LYS A 135 13.72 7.92 -11.76
N ALA A 136 13.57 7.62 -13.04
CA ALA A 136 13.03 8.57 -14.02
C ALA A 136 11.58 8.99 -13.70
N ILE A 137 10.75 8.06 -13.21
CA ILE A 137 9.39 8.35 -12.73
C ILE A 137 9.44 9.34 -11.57
N ILE A 138 10.21 9.05 -10.53
CA ILE A 138 10.33 9.89 -9.32
C ILE A 138 10.85 11.28 -9.68
N GLU A 139 11.90 11.37 -10.50
CA GLU A 139 12.45 12.65 -10.97
C GLU A 139 11.40 13.48 -11.71
N LYS A 140 10.65 12.86 -12.63
CA LYS A 140 9.59 13.57 -13.35
C LYS A 140 8.50 14.04 -12.41
N LEU A 141 8.08 13.23 -11.43
CA LEU A 141 7.05 13.60 -10.47
C LEU A 141 7.46 14.76 -9.55
N LEU A 142 8.73 14.81 -9.14
CA LEU A 142 9.22 15.82 -8.19
C LEU A 142 9.73 17.11 -8.85
N TYR A 143 10.27 17.04 -10.06
CA TYR A 143 10.94 18.17 -10.71
C TYR A 143 10.23 18.74 -11.94
N THR A 144 9.13 18.14 -12.39
CA THR A 144 8.23 18.77 -13.38
C THR A 144 7.04 19.42 -12.68
N SER A 145 6.38 20.38 -13.36
CA SER A 145 5.22 21.07 -12.82
C SER A 145 4.15 21.32 -13.91
N GLY A 146 2.93 21.63 -13.47
CA GLY A 146 1.84 21.99 -14.37
C GLY A 146 1.31 20.79 -15.19
N ARG A 147 1.11 20.99 -16.50
CA ARG A 147 0.44 20.01 -17.37
C ARG A 147 1.19 18.68 -17.46
N GLU A 148 2.53 18.74 -17.50
CA GLU A 148 3.36 17.54 -17.64
C GLU A 148 3.32 16.69 -16.37
N GLN A 149 3.41 17.31 -15.20
CA GLN A 149 3.29 16.62 -13.91
C GLN A 149 1.91 15.99 -13.73
N ARG A 150 0.84 16.71 -14.10
CA ARG A 150 -0.53 16.18 -14.08
C ARG A 150 -0.69 14.97 -15.03
N GLY A 151 -0.10 15.04 -16.22
CA GLY A 151 -0.08 13.91 -17.17
C GLY A 151 0.67 12.70 -16.61
N ALA A 152 1.84 12.93 -16.02
CA ALA A 152 2.63 11.88 -15.37
C ALA A 152 1.86 11.19 -14.24
N LEU A 153 1.23 11.95 -13.35
CA LEU A 153 0.39 11.41 -12.27
C LEU A 153 -0.82 10.63 -12.78
N PHE A 154 -1.44 11.09 -13.87
CA PHE A 154 -2.57 10.38 -14.47
C PHE A 154 -2.16 9.00 -15.01
N THR A 155 -1.01 8.93 -15.67
CA THR A 155 -0.46 7.70 -16.27
C THR A 155 0.14 6.75 -15.23
N LEU A 156 0.57 7.25 -14.08
CA LEU A 156 1.28 6.47 -13.06
C LEU A 156 0.52 5.21 -12.62
N LYS A 157 -0.81 5.30 -12.51
CA LYS A 157 -1.66 4.13 -12.22
C LYS A 157 -1.46 3.02 -13.27
N SER A 158 -1.55 3.38 -14.56
CA SER A 158 -1.43 2.41 -15.65
C SER A 158 -0.04 1.75 -15.68
N LEU A 159 1.02 2.51 -15.39
CA LEU A 159 2.37 1.95 -15.31
C LEU A 159 2.48 0.84 -14.25
N PHE A 160 1.90 1.04 -13.06
CA PHE A 160 1.87 -0.01 -12.02
C PHE A 160 0.94 -1.17 -12.37
N GLN A 161 -0.10 -0.93 -13.16
CA GLN A 161 -1.03 -1.98 -13.61
C GLN A 161 -0.42 -2.87 -14.71
N GLU A 162 0.38 -2.27 -15.61
CA GLU A 162 1.02 -2.95 -16.74
C GLU A 162 2.28 -3.74 -16.35
N ASP A 163 2.96 -3.34 -15.28
CA ASP A 163 4.26 -3.90 -14.89
C ASP A 163 4.37 -4.06 -13.37
N LYS A 164 4.05 -5.27 -12.87
CA LYS A 164 4.06 -5.58 -11.43
C LYS A 164 5.44 -5.39 -10.80
N ASP A 165 6.53 -5.67 -11.52
CA ASP A 165 7.89 -5.55 -10.99
C ASP A 165 8.31 -4.10 -10.81
N LEU A 166 7.64 -3.18 -11.52
CA LEU A 166 7.77 -1.74 -11.28
C LEU A 166 7.27 -1.34 -9.90
N VAL A 167 6.27 -2.04 -9.34
CA VAL A 167 5.73 -1.77 -7.99
C VAL A 167 6.78 -2.06 -6.93
N HIS A 168 7.42 -3.24 -7.00
CA HIS A 168 8.50 -3.60 -6.09
C HIS A 168 9.66 -2.61 -6.19
N ALA A 169 10.11 -2.31 -7.43
CA ALA A 169 11.18 -1.34 -7.65
C ALA A 169 10.82 0.07 -7.15
N PHE A 170 9.55 0.48 -7.27
CA PHE A 170 9.06 1.79 -6.83
C PHE A 170 9.16 1.95 -5.32
N VAL A 171 8.79 0.93 -4.56
CA VAL A 171 8.93 0.92 -3.11
C VAL A 171 10.40 0.98 -2.70
N GLN A 172 11.26 0.14 -3.27
CA GLN A 172 12.69 0.05 -2.91
C GLN A 172 13.49 1.34 -3.19
N ASN A 173 13.08 2.13 -4.17
CA ASN A 173 13.78 3.37 -4.56
C ASN A 173 13.14 4.64 -3.98
N GLY A 174 12.39 4.55 -2.88
CA GLY A 174 11.83 5.71 -2.18
C GLY A 174 10.64 6.36 -2.89
N GLY A 175 9.94 5.62 -3.75
CA GLY A 175 8.80 6.14 -4.50
C GLY A 175 7.63 6.56 -3.61
N LEU A 176 7.38 5.85 -2.51
CA LEU A 176 6.32 6.21 -1.54
C LEU A 176 6.61 7.56 -0.86
N GLU A 177 7.85 7.81 -0.46
CA GLU A 177 8.27 9.09 0.11
C GLU A 177 8.05 10.23 -0.90
N ALA A 178 8.40 10.01 -2.17
CA ALA A 178 8.16 10.98 -3.23
C ALA A 178 6.66 11.29 -3.43
N LEU A 179 5.78 10.27 -3.40
CA LEU A 179 4.34 10.46 -3.50
C LEU A 179 3.76 11.25 -2.32
N VAL A 180 4.17 10.93 -1.09
CA VAL A 180 3.71 11.62 0.11
C VAL A 180 4.18 13.08 0.10
N LYS A 181 5.46 13.31 -0.22
CA LYS A 181 6.03 14.66 -0.34
C LYS A 181 5.30 15.50 -1.36
N LEU A 182 5.04 14.93 -2.54
CA LEU A 182 4.28 15.61 -3.59
C LEU A 182 2.83 15.88 -3.14
N GLY A 183 2.17 14.88 -2.54
CA GLY A 183 0.77 14.94 -2.13
C GLY A 183 0.47 16.00 -1.07
N ARG A 184 1.34 16.17 -0.08
CA ARG A 184 1.19 17.20 0.98
C ARG A 184 1.25 18.64 0.45
N GLY A 185 2.01 18.88 -0.63
CA GLY A 185 2.16 20.20 -1.25
C GLY A 185 1.24 20.46 -2.44
N SER A 186 0.33 19.53 -2.77
CA SER A 186 -0.43 19.53 -4.01
C SER A 186 -1.90 19.90 -3.82
N ASP A 187 -2.54 20.32 -4.92
CA ASP A 187 -3.99 20.50 -4.96
C ASP A 187 -4.73 19.15 -4.90
N GLN A 188 -6.04 19.24 -4.73
CA GLN A 188 -6.91 18.07 -4.67
C GLN A 188 -6.80 17.15 -5.90
N ASN A 189 -6.67 17.69 -7.11
CA ASN A 189 -6.69 16.88 -8.33
C ASN A 189 -5.43 16.00 -8.38
N HIS A 190 -4.29 16.59 -8.04
CA HIS A 190 -3.03 15.87 -7.91
C HIS A 190 -3.09 14.84 -6.80
N GLN A 191 -3.61 15.21 -5.61
CA GLN A 191 -3.82 14.26 -4.52
C GLN A 191 -4.68 13.07 -4.95
N ASN A 192 -5.78 13.29 -5.67
CA ASN A 192 -6.63 12.21 -6.18
C ASN A 192 -5.88 11.29 -7.17
N HIS A 193 -5.09 11.84 -8.09
CA HIS A 193 -4.26 11.02 -8.99
C HIS A 193 -3.22 10.19 -8.22
N ILE A 194 -2.58 10.78 -7.21
CA ILE A 194 -1.64 10.08 -6.33
C ILE A 194 -2.36 8.94 -5.58
N LEU A 195 -3.52 9.19 -4.99
CA LEU A 195 -4.30 8.17 -4.28
C LEU A 195 -4.73 7.02 -5.21
N ARG A 196 -5.06 7.31 -6.48
CA ARG A 196 -5.38 6.26 -7.46
C ARG A 196 -4.17 5.39 -7.79
N ALA A 197 -2.98 5.98 -7.89
CA ALA A 197 -1.74 5.24 -8.08
C ALA A 197 -1.37 4.43 -6.82
N LEU A 198 -1.54 5.02 -5.63
CA LEU A 198 -1.30 4.34 -4.36
C LEU A 198 -2.26 3.16 -4.15
N GLY A 199 -3.53 3.31 -4.51
CA GLY A 199 -4.49 2.21 -4.51
C GLY A 199 -4.09 1.07 -5.45
N GLN A 200 -3.49 1.38 -6.61
CA GLN A 200 -2.94 0.35 -7.50
C GLN A 200 -1.72 -0.34 -6.89
N LEU A 201 -0.82 0.40 -6.24
CA LEU A 201 0.33 -0.17 -5.52
C LEU A 201 -0.14 -1.16 -4.44
N MET A 202 -1.15 -0.80 -3.65
CA MET A 202 -1.67 -1.62 -2.55
C MET A 202 -2.36 -2.92 -2.99
N LEU A 203 -2.66 -3.11 -4.28
CA LEU A 203 -3.17 -4.39 -4.79
C LEU A 203 -2.09 -5.47 -4.91
N TYR A 204 -0.80 -5.08 -4.91
CA TYR A 204 0.33 -5.99 -4.96
C TYR A 204 0.92 -6.19 -3.58
N VAL A 205 1.37 -7.41 -3.29
CA VAL A 205 1.97 -7.78 -1.99
C VAL A 205 3.17 -6.90 -1.66
N ASP A 206 4.10 -6.70 -2.61
CA ASP A 206 5.25 -5.81 -2.44
C ASP A 206 4.84 -4.36 -2.16
N GLY A 207 3.81 -3.87 -2.86
CA GLY A 207 3.32 -2.51 -2.69
C GLY A 207 2.69 -2.30 -1.32
N MET A 208 1.86 -3.25 -0.86
CA MET A 208 1.27 -3.22 0.48
C MET A 208 2.34 -3.31 1.57
N ASN A 209 3.29 -4.24 1.45
CA ASN A 209 4.42 -4.35 2.40
C ASN A 209 5.25 -3.07 2.46
N GLY A 210 5.43 -2.40 1.32
CA GLY A 210 6.02 -1.07 1.26
C GLY A 210 5.25 -0.02 2.05
N VAL A 211 3.92 0.00 1.93
CA VAL A 211 3.05 0.91 2.69
C VAL A 211 3.10 0.61 4.19
N ILE A 212 3.10 -0.66 4.58
CA ILE A 212 3.26 -1.11 5.98
C ILE A 212 4.58 -0.60 6.57
N ALA A 213 5.67 -0.70 5.79
CA ALA A 213 6.99 -0.23 6.21
C ALA A 213 7.12 1.31 6.23
N HIS A 214 6.24 2.04 5.53
CA HIS A 214 6.32 3.50 5.36
C HIS A 214 5.21 4.23 6.13
N ASN A 215 5.41 4.41 7.44
CA ASN A 215 4.44 5.05 8.36
C ASN A 215 3.93 6.43 7.89
N ASP A 216 4.76 7.21 7.19
CA ASP A 216 4.38 8.53 6.67
C ASP A 216 3.30 8.45 5.59
N THR A 217 3.17 7.33 4.86
CA THR A 217 2.06 7.10 3.92
C THR A 217 0.75 6.99 4.69
N ILE A 218 0.74 6.23 5.78
CA ILE A 218 -0.47 6.02 6.61
C ILE A 218 -0.85 7.33 7.30
N CYS A 219 0.13 8.07 7.84
CA CYS A 219 -0.09 9.40 8.40
C CYS A 219 -0.70 10.35 7.37
N TRP A 220 -0.15 10.37 6.15
CA TRP A 220 -0.66 11.22 5.08
C TRP A 220 -2.09 10.83 4.67
N LEU A 221 -2.40 9.54 4.53
CA LEU A 221 -3.77 9.07 4.27
C LEU A 221 -4.75 9.55 5.35
N TYR A 222 -4.34 9.51 6.62
CA TYR A 222 -5.15 10.01 7.72
C TYR A 222 -5.26 11.55 7.73
N GLU A 223 -4.17 12.27 7.44
CA GLU A 223 -4.17 13.73 7.28
C GLU A 223 -5.18 14.20 6.23
N LEU A 224 -5.36 13.44 5.14
CA LEU A 224 -6.31 13.76 4.08
C LEU A 224 -7.78 13.70 4.54
N LEU A 225 -8.08 12.99 5.63
CA LEU A 225 -9.41 13.02 6.27
C LEU A 225 -9.70 14.37 6.92
N ASP A 226 -8.65 15.09 7.31
CA ASP A 226 -8.76 16.41 7.90
C ASP A 226 -9.01 17.52 6.85
N SER A 227 -9.01 17.17 5.56
CA SER A 227 -9.27 18.13 4.49
C SER A 227 -10.61 18.85 4.71
N PRO A 228 -10.67 20.20 4.60
CA PRO A 228 -11.82 20.97 5.04
C PRO A 228 -13.08 20.55 4.29
N LEU A 229 -13.93 19.78 4.98
CA LEU A 229 -15.24 19.40 4.48
C LEU A 229 -16.21 20.59 4.54
N TYR A 230 -15.92 21.61 5.37
CA TYR A 230 -16.68 22.86 5.44
C TYR A 230 -15.92 23.90 6.31
N ASP A 231 -15.45 25.00 5.72
CA ASP A 231 -14.97 26.16 6.49
C ASP A 231 -16.13 27.14 6.72
N LYS A 232 -16.61 27.23 7.96
CA LYS A 232 -17.69 28.16 8.37
C LYS A 232 -17.26 29.63 8.37
N GLN A 233 -15.97 29.96 8.40
CA GLN A 233 -15.53 31.35 8.58
C GLN A 233 -15.45 32.16 7.28
N ASN A 234 -15.37 31.52 6.11
CA ASN A 234 -15.25 32.19 4.82
C ASN A 234 -16.57 32.36 4.02
N PHE A 235 -17.72 31.96 4.57
CA PHE A 235 -18.98 31.87 3.82
C PHE A 235 -19.78 33.19 3.68
N ARG A 236 -19.15 34.37 3.80
CA ARG A 236 -19.88 35.65 3.71
C ARG A 236 -19.90 36.33 2.33
N SER A 237 -19.29 35.77 1.27
CA SER A 237 -19.23 36.54 0.00
C SER A 237 -19.43 35.82 -1.34
N LEU A 238 -19.82 34.54 -1.45
CA LEU A 238 -20.07 33.94 -2.78
C LEU A 238 -21.34 33.09 -2.85
N SER A 239 -22.17 33.40 -3.85
CA SER A 239 -23.54 32.92 -4.06
C SER A 239 -23.64 31.53 -4.70
N THR A 240 -22.78 30.57 -4.33
CA THR A 240 -22.95 29.14 -4.68
C THR A 240 -22.06 28.25 -3.79
N PRO A 241 -22.58 27.21 -3.11
CA PRO A 241 -21.82 26.46 -2.12
C PRO A 241 -20.84 25.49 -2.79
N HIS A 242 -19.57 25.87 -2.88
CA HIS A 242 -18.51 24.98 -3.38
C HIS A 242 -17.93 24.10 -2.26
N VAL A 243 -18.81 23.27 -1.67
CA VAL A 243 -18.55 22.40 -0.50
C VAL A 243 -18.17 20.96 -0.93
N SER A 244 -18.36 20.63 -2.21
CA SER A 244 -18.21 19.25 -2.71
C SER A 244 -16.80 18.86 -3.12
N TRP A 245 -15.84 19.78 -3.08
CA TRP A 245 -14.55 19.56 -3.71
C TRP A 245 -13.78 18.45 -3.00
N TYR A 246 -13.32 18.60 -1.77
CA TYR A 246 -12.45 17.59 -1.11
C TYR A 246 -13.09 16.23 -0.79
N ARG A 247 -14.41 16.07 -0.97
CA ARG A 247 -15.14 14.83 -0.67
C ARG A 247 -14.55 13.60 -1.38
N LEU A 248 -14.13 13.74 -2.63
CA LEU A 248 -13.55 12.63 -3.38
C LEU A 248 -12.20 12.17 -2.79
N VAL A 249 -11.38 13.11 -2.31
CA VAL A 249 -10.10 12.79 -1.67
C VAL A 249 -10.33 12.10 -0.34
N VAL A 250 -11.20 12.64 0.51
CA VAL A 250 -11.58 12.02 1.79
C VAL A 250 -12.12 10.61 1.57
N LYS A 251 -13.06 10.44 0.63
CA LYS A 251 -13.64 9.12 0.32
C LYS A 251 -12.59 8.14 -0.18
N THR A 252 -11.68 8.57 -1.06
CA THR A 252 -10.62 7.70 -1.57
C THR A 252 -9.63 7.34 -0.47
N ALA A 253 -9.25 8.29 0.39
CA ALA A 253 -8.38 8.05 1.53
C ALA A 253 -8.99 7.04 2.51
N LEU A 254 -10.28 7.18 2.86
CA LEU A 254 -10.99 6.19 3.68
C LEU A 254 -10.98 4.79 3.06
N LYS A 255 -11.20 4.68 1.74
CA LYS A 255 -11.12 3.39 1.04
C LYS A 255 -9.73 2.77 1.14
N LEU A 256 -8.67 3.56 0.96
CA LEU A 256 -7.30 3.05 1.08
C LEU A 256 -6.96 2.66 2.52
N LEU A 257 -7.35 3.46 3.51
CA LEU A 257 -7.19 3.12 4.92
C LEU A 257 -7.94 1.82 5.26
N LEU A 258 -9.14 1.62 4.71
CA LEU A 258 -9.86 0.36 4.89
C LEU A 258 -9.12 -0.82 4.28
N VAL A 259 -8.66 -0.71 3.02
CA VAL A 259 -7.85 -1.77 2.37
C VAL A 259 -6.58 -2.06 3.17
N PHE A 260 -5.95 -1.04 3.76
CA PHE A 260 -4.77 -1.19 4.61
C PHE A 260 -5.09 -1.98 5.89
N VAL A 261 -6.11 -1.58 6.65
CA VAL A 261 -6.48 -2.23 7.91
C VAL A 261 -7.02 -3.65 7.67
N GLU A 262 -7.71 -3.89 6.56
CA GLU A 262 -8.23 -5.23 6.21
C GLU A 262 -7.17 -6.21 5.71
N TYR A 263 -5.99 -5.72 5.29
CA TYR A 263 -4.96 -6.57 4.73
C TYR A 263 -4.42 -7.61 5.73
N THR A 264 -4.07 -7.16 6.94
CA THR A 264 -3.61 -8.02 8.05
C THR A 264 -3.99 -7.40 9.39
N GLU A 265 -4.33 -8.22 10.40
CA GLU A 265 -4.74 -7.74 11.73
C GLU A 265 -3.75 -6.74 12.37
N PRO A 266 -2.41 -6.94 12.34
CA PRO A 266 -1.45 -6.03 12.95
C PRO A 266 -1.45 -4.62 12.37
N ASN A 267 -1.98 -4.42 11.15
CA ASN A 267 -2.08 -3.09 10.54
C ASN A 267 -2.97 -2.15 11.36
N SER A 268 -3.89 -2.69 12.17
CA SER A 268 -4.72 -1.90 13.08
C SER A 268 -3.88 -1.09 14.07
N LEU A 269 -2.84 -1.69 14.65
CA LEU A 269 -1.92 -1.01 15.57
C LEU A 269 -1.07 0.04 14.85
N LEU A 270 -0.62 -0.24 13.62
CA LEU A 270 0.10 0.74 12.81
C LEU A 270 -0.78 1.94 12.47
N PHE A 271 -2.06 1.71 12.21
CA PHE A 271 -3.01 2.78 11.97
C PHE A 271 -3.31 3.60 13.23
N LEU A 272 -3.51 2.97 14.39
CA LEU A 272 -3.64 3.66 15.68
C LEU A 272 -2.42 4.55 15.99
N ALA A 273 -1.21 4.04 15.74
CA ALA A 273 0.02 4.81 15.90
C ALA A 273 0.08 6.02 14.95
N ALA A 274 -0.39 5.86 13.70
CA ALA A 274 -0.48 6.96 12.74
C ALA A 274 -1.51 8.02 13.17
N ILE A 275 -2.69 7.61 13.65
CA ILE A 275 -3.71 8.51 14.23
C ILE A 275 -3.09 9.32 15.37
N SER A 276 -2.48 8.62 16.32
CA SER A 276 -1.83 9.23 17.48
C SER A 276 -0.74 10.24 17.09
N LYS A 277 0.04 9.95 16.05
CA LYS A 277 1.10 10.83 15.55
C LYS A 277 0.53 12.08 14.91
N VAL A 278 -0.49 11.93 14.06
CA VAL A 278 -1.10 13.06 13.32
C VAL A 278 -1.89 13.98 14.26
N GLU A 279 -2.76 13.44 15.10
CA GLU A 279 -3.62 14.27 15.96
C GLU A 279 -2.83 14.96 17.08
N ARG A 280 -1.84 14.28 17.66
CA ARG A 280 -0.91 14.90 18.62
C ARG A 280 -0.13 16.05 17.98
N GLY A 281 0.25 15.92 16.71
CA GLY A 281 0.88 17.01 15.95
C GLY A 281 -0.02 18.25 15.81
N LYS A 282 -1.35 18.08 15.88
CA LYS A 282 -2.36 19.14 15.83
C LYS A 282 -2.90 19.57 17.20
N ASN A 283 -2.39 18.97 18.29
CA ASN A 283 -2.95 19.10 19.65
C ASN A 283 -4.44 18.75 19.73
N GLN A 284 -4.87 17.73 18.99
CA GLN A 284 -6.24 17.19 19.00
C GLN A 284 -6.26 15.81 19.68
N PRO A 285 -7.42 15.36 20.19
CA PRO A 285 -7.58 13.99 20.64
C PRO A 285 -7.48 13.02 19.44
N ASP A 286 -7.02 11.80 19.70
CA ASP A 286 -7.00 10.73 18.70
C ASP A 286 -8.39 10.55 18.10
N TRP A 287 -8.50 10.15 16.83
CA TRP A 287 -9.78 9.99 16.10
C TRP A 287 -10.51 11.27 15.69
N CYS A 288 -10.05 12.47 16.06
CA CYS A 288 -10.75 13.73 15.78
C CYS A 288 -11.17 13.89 14.31
N SER A 289 -10.27 13.58 13.37
CA SER A 289 -10.57 13.68 11.93
C SER A 289 -11.71 12.74 11.49
N LEU A 290 -11.74 11.52 12.02
CA LEU A 290 -12.80 10.53 11.74
C LEU A 290 -14.12 10.90 12.43
N MET A 291 -14.06 11.34 13.70
CA MET A 291 -15.23 11.81 14.43
C MET A 291 -15.90 13.00 13.76
N ARG A 292 -15.11 13.91 13.18
CA ARG A 292 -15.65 15.03 12.42
C ARG A 292 -16.41 14.59 11.17
N ILE A 293 -15.92 13.57 10.45
CA ILE A 293 -16.62 12.99 9.30
C ILE A 293 -17.98 12.42 9.72
N LEU A 294 -18.02 11.70 10.83
CA LEU A 294 -19.25 11.07 11.36
C LEU A 294 -20.25 12.09 11.90
N ASN A 295 -19.76 13.19 12.49
CA ASN A 295 -20.60 14.25 13.04
C ASN A 295 -21.17 15.19 11.96
N ASP A 296 -20.45 15.40 10.86
CA ASP A 296 -20.92 16.26 9.76
C ASP A 296 -21.79 15.51 8.75
N VAL A 297 -22.93 15.01 9.23
CA VAL A 297 -23.88 14.22 8.46
C VAL A 297 -24.47 14.96 7.26
N GLN A 298 -24.48 16.30 7.28
CA GLN A 298 -24.98 17.12 6.17
C GLN A 298 -23.93 17.34 5.08
N ALA A 299 -22.64 17.37 5.44
CA ALA A 299 -21.56 17.49 4.47
C ALA A 299 -21.11 16.13 3.90
N SER A 300 -21.30 15.04 4.64
CA SER A 300 -20.90 13.69 4.25
C SER A 300 -22.01 12.93 3.52
N ASP A 301 -21.68 12.28 2.41
CA ASP A 301 -22.60 11.33 1.79
C ASP A 301 -22.63 9.99 2.57
N HIS A 302 -23.72 9.23 2.42
CA HIS A 302 -23.91 7.97 3.14
C HIS A 302 -22.77 6.96 2.91
N GLU A 303 -22.17 6.91 1.72
CA GLU A 303 -21.05 6.01 1.41
C GLU A 303 -19.83 6.38 2.28
N THR A 304 -19.52 7.68 2.35
CA THR A 304 -18.42 8.21 3.18
C THR A 304 -18.63 7.93 4.67
N LEU A 305 -19.86 8.11 5.18
CA LEU A 305 -20.20 7.78 6.57
C LEU A 305 -20.03 6.28 6.86
N VAL A 306 -20.47 5.41 5.94
CA VAL A 306 -20.28 3.96 6.05
C VAL A 306 -18.78 3.63 6.10
N PHE A 307 -17.95 4.19 5.21
CA PHE A 307 -16.50 3.94 5.27
C PHE A 307 -15.87 4.44 6.57
N GLY A 308 -16.24 5.63 7.04
CA GLY A 308 -15.75 6.16 8.32
C GLY A 308 -16.05 5.21 9.48
N MET A 309 -17.28 4.72 9.54
CA MET A 309 -17.71 3.78 10.58
C MET A 309 -17.01 2.41 10.43
N THR A 310 -16.89 1.89 9.20
CA THR A 310 -16.23 0.61 8.94
C THR A 310 -14.73 0.65 9.26
N VAL A 311 -14.03 1.75 8.95
CA VAL A 311 -12.63 1.92 9.32
C VAL A 311 -12.46 1.86 10.84
N ILE A 312 -13.31 2.57 11.61
CA ILE A 312 -13.29 2.50 13.08
C ILE A 312 -13.51 1.05 13.55
N ASN A 313 -14.60 0.41 13.10
CA ASN A 313 -14.95 -0.96 13.49
C ASN A 313 -13.82 -1.96 13.20
N LYS A 314 -13.25 -1.92 11.99
CA LYS A 314 -12.18 -2.82 11.59
C LYS A 314 -10.89 -2.58 12.37
N THR A 315 -10.57 -1.32 12.65
CA THR A 315 -9.39 -0.97 13.45
C THR A 315 -9.54 -1.46 14.88
N LEU A 316 -10.69 -1.23 15.51
CA LEU A 316 -10.97 -1.68 16.88
C LEU A 316 -10.96 -3.21 16.98
N HIS A 317 -11.57 -3.90 16.02
CA HIS A 317 -11.61 -5.36 15.99
C HIS A 317 -10.20 -5.99 15.84
N GLY A 318 -9.27 -5.32 15.17
CA GLY A 318 -7.89 -5.81 15.02
C GLY A 318 -6.96 -5.44 16.18
N VAL A 319 -7.47 -4.84 17.27
CA VAL A 319 -6.68 -4.58 18.48
C VAL A 319 -6.55 -5.88 19.29
N PRO A 320 -5.34 -6.36 19.60
CA PRO A 320 -5.14 -7.67 20.22
C PRO A 320 -5.30 -7.67 21.76
N ASP A 321 -5.17 -6.50 22.41
CA ASP A 321 -5.21 -6.36 23.87
C ASP A 321 -6.30 -5.39 24.34
N GLN A 322 -6.91 -5.72 25.48
CA GLN A 322 -8.02 -4.94 26.04
C GLN A 322 -7.60 -3.53 26.44
N ASP A 323 -6.40 -3.34 26.99
CA ASP A 323 -5.95 -2.01 27.44
C ASP A 323 -5.94 -1.01 26.27
N THR A 324 -5.35 -1.38 25.15
CA THR A 324 -5.32 -0.55 23.94
C THR A 324 -6.72 -0.35 23.35
N TYR A 325 -7.57 -1.38 23.39
CA TYR A 325 -8.95 -1.30 22.90
C TYR A 325 -9.75 -0.27 23.71
N PHE A 326 -9.72 -0.36 25.05
CA PHE A 326 -10.49 0.54 25.91
C PHE A 326 -9.94 1.97 25.93
N ASP A 327 -8.62 2.17 25.81
CA ASP A 327 -8.05 3.50 25.61
C ASP A 327 -8.57 4.15 24.30
N ALA A 328 -8.73 3.35 23.22
CA ALA A 328 -9.31 3.83 21.96
C ALA A 328 -10.81 4.15 22.08
N ILE A 329 -11.59 3.29 22.76
CA ILE A 329 -13.01 3.53 23.03
C ILE A 329 -13.22 4.78 23.90
N GLU A 330 -12.43 4.97 24.96
CA GLU A 330 -12.51 6.16 25.82
C GLU A 330 -12.28 7.45 25.02
N SER A 331 -11.30 7.44 24.12
CA SER A 331 -11.03 8.57 23.24
C SER A 331 -12.22 8.88 22.32
N LEU A 332 -12.84 7.87 21.72
CA LEU A 332 -14.04 8.01 20.87
C LEU A 332 -15.25 8.51 21.69
N GLU A 333 -15.52 7.92 22.86
CA GLU A 333 -16.62 8.33 23.74
C GLU A 333 -16.47 9.79 24.20
N SER A 334 -15.26 10.23 24.55
CA SER A 334 -14.98 11.61 24.97
C SER A 334 -15.28 12.65 23.88
N GLN A 335 -15.32 12.24 22.62
CA GLN A 335 -15.64 13.06 21.46
C GLN A 335 -17.10 12.95 21.00
N GLY A 336 -17.96 12.28 21.77
CA GLY A 336 -19.39 12.20 21.51
C GLY A 336 -19.82 11.07 20.57
N MET A 337 -19.04 9.98 20.47
CA MET A 337 -19.37 8.83 19.60
C MET A 337 -20.79 8.29 19.80
N ASN A 338 -21.30 8.27 21.03
CA ASN A 338 -22.67 7.82 21.33
C ASN A 338 -23.74 8.70 20.65
N ASP A 339 -23.54 10.02 20.64
CA ASP A 339 -24.45 10.96 19.97
C ASP A 339 -24.34 10.84 18.44
N SER A 340 -23.13 10.60 17.93
CA SER A 340 -22.89 10.31 16.52
C SER A 340 -23.65 9.05 16.08
N LEU A 341 -23.51 7.93 16.80
CA LEU A 341 -24.21 6.68 16.51
C LEU A 341 -25.73 6.86 16.51
N ALA A 342 -26.28 7.55 17.51
CA ALA A 342 -27.71 7.83 17.59
C ALA A 342 -28.21 8.69 16.41
N THR A 343 -27.37 9.57 15.88
CA THR A 343 -27.66 10.39 14.70
C THR A 343 -27.57 9.56 13.42
N LEU A 344 -26.52 8.75 13.26
CA LEU A 344 -26.27 7.89 12.10
C LEU A 344 -27.39 6.86 11.92
N CYS A 345 -27.87 6.26 13.01
CA CYS A 345 -29.00 5.31 12.99
C CYS A 345 -30.32 5.94 12.50
N LYS A 346 -30.50 7.26 12.62
CA LYS A 346 -31.72 7.96 12.16
C LYS A 346 -31.73 8.25 10.66
N LEU A 347 -30.62 8.03 9.93
CA LEU A 347 -30.50 8.36 8.52
C LEU A 347 -31.18 7.37 7.56
N ASN A 348 -31.92 6.39 8.08
CA ASN A 348 -32.64 5.37 7.29
C ASN A 348 -31.75 4.66 6.24
N ASN A 349 -30.47 4.43 6.56
CA ASN A 349 -29.53 3.70 5.72
C ASN A 349 -29.18 2.35 6.37
N THR A 350 -29.51 1.25 5.69
CA THR A 350 -29.36 -0.11 6.21
C THR A 350 -27.91 -0.49 6.49
N GLN A 351 -26.99 -0.12 5.60
CA GLN A 351 -25.56 -0.42 5.76
C GLN A 351 -24.98 0.34 6.95
N LEU A 352 -25.36 1.60 7.11
CA LEU A 352 -24.89 2.44 8.21
C LEU A 352 -25.44 1.93 9.56
N SER A 353 -26.73 1.60 9.63
CA SER A 353 -27.32 0.97 10.82
C SER A 353 -26.64 -0.35 11.16
N GLN A 354 -26.27 -1.17 10.16
CA GLN A 354 -25.50 -2.38 10.38
C GLN A 354 -24.11 -2.08 10.96
N GLN A 355 -23.40 -1.07 10.45
CA GLN A 355 -22.10 -0.68 10.99
C GLN A 355 -22.19 -0.16 12.43
N CYS A 356 -23.24 0.58 12.77
CA CYS A 356 -23.50 1.00 14.15
C CYS A 356 -23.78 -0.21 15.06
N ALA A 357 -24.58 -1.16 14.59
CA ALA A 357 -24.88 -2.38 15.34
C ALA A 357 -23.63 -3.25 15.58
N LEU A 358 -22.72 -3.32 14.60
CA LEU A 358 -21.44 -4.04 14.74
C LEU A 358 -20.55 -3.41 15.82
N TYR A 359 -20.48 -2.07 15.88
CA TYR A 359 -19.75 -1.36 16.92
C TYR A 359 -20.30 -1.69 18.32
N GLU A 360 -21.61 -1.56 18.50
CA GLU A 360 -22.26 -1.85 19.78
C GLU A 360 -22.17 -3.34 20.17
N GLN A 361 -22.14 -4.23 19.20
CA GLN A 361 -21.97 -5.66 19.44
C GLN A 361 -20.57 -5.98 19.94
N GLU A 362 -19.54 -5.41 19.30
CA GLU A 362 -18.15 -5.66 19.70
C GLU A 362 -17.85 -5.06 21.08
N LEU A 363 -18.35 -3.86 21.37
CA LEU A 363 -18.23 -3.25 22.70
C LEU A 363 -18.87 -4.13 23.79
N ARG A 364 -20.07 -4.67 23.54
CA ARG A 364 -20.73 -5.60 24.47
C ARG A 364 -19.96 -6.89 24.67
N ARG A 365 -19.27 -7.37 23.63
CA ARG A 365 -18.46 -8.59 23.68
C ARG A 365 -17.24 -8.38 24.58
N GLU A 366 -16.54 -7.25 24.43
CA GLU A 366 -15.37 -6.92 25.26
C GLU A 366 -15.78 -6.64 26.72
N ASP A 367 -16.89 -5.93 26.95
CA ASP A 367 -17.43 -5.72 28.30
C ASP A 367 -17.74 -7.05 29.01
N ALA A 368 -18.37 -8.01 28.29
CA ALA A 368 -18.68 -9.33 28.83
C ALA A 368 -17.42 -10.19 29.09
N ALA A 369 -16.37 -10.02 28.27
CA ALA A 369 -15.10 -10.70 28.48
C ALA A 369 -14.46 -10.29 29.82
N ILE A 370 -14.48 -8.99 30.15
CA ILE A 370 -14.00 -8.48 31.45
C ILE A 370 -14.80 -9.07 32.62
N GLU A 371 -16.13 -9.11 32.53
CA GLU A 371 -16.98 -9.72 33.56
C GLU A 371 -16.65 -11.21 33.77
N SER A 372 -16.33 -11.93 32.69
CA SER A 372 -15.94 -13.33 32.76
C SER A 372 -14.55 -13.52 33.41
N ASP A 373 -13.57 -12.69 33.06
CA ASP A 373 -12.21 -12.77 33.62
C ASP A 373 -12.19 -12.40 35.11
N THR A 374 -12.98 -11.40 35.50
CA THR A 374 -13.12 -10.97 36.90
C THR A 374 -13.87 -12.00 37.76
N SER A 375 -14.91 -12.65 37.22
CA SER A 375 -15.63 -13.73 37.92
C SER A 375 -14.78 -15.01 38.08
N SER A 376 -13.84 -15.26 37.16
CA SER A 376 -12.90 -16.39 37.21
C SER A 376 -11.83 -16.25 38.31
N LEU A 377 -11.54 -15.03 38.73
CA LEU A 377 -10.55 -14.70 39.76
C LEU A 377 -11.14 -14.47 41.16
N GLY A 378 -12.48 -14.47 41.30
CA GLY A 378 -13.17 -14.20 42.55
C GLY A 378 -14.39 -15.11 42.75
N GLY A 379 -14.19 -16.27 43.36
CA GLY A 379 -15.29 -17.11 43.84
C GLY A 379 -16.14 -16.38 44.89
N GLY A 380 -17.33 -15.95 44.49
CA GLY A 380 -18.32 -15.35 45.40
C GLY A 380 -19.62 -15.02 44.66
N ALA A 381 -20.65 -15.83 44.87
CA ALA A 381 -21.94 -15.72 44.21
C ALA A 381 -22.68 -14.40 44.50
N SER A 382 -23.38 -13.87 43.49
CA SER A 382 -24.65 -13.17 43.68
C SER A 382 -25.50 -13.20 42.41
N ASN A 383 -26.59 -13.98 42.47
CA ASN A 383 -27.72 -13.89 41.57
C ASN A 383 -28.45 -12.54 41.77
N GLY A 384 -28.84 -11.87 40.68
CA GLY A 384 -29.97 -10.94 40.73
C GLY A 384 -29.90 -9.73 39.81
N ALA A 385 -30.72 -9.78 38.76
CA ALA A 385 -31.50 -8.68 38.19
C ALA A 385 -30.80 -7.55 37.40
N GLN A 386 -31.00 -7.64 36.08
CA GLN A 386 -31.29 -6.57 35.12
C GLN A 386 -31.60 -5.19 35.74
N ASN A 387 -30.66 -4.24 35.57
CA ASN A 387 -30.80 -2.77 35.45
C ASN A 387 -29.67 -2.02 36.19
N CYS A 388 -28.45 -1.97 35.64
CA CYS A 388 -27.43 -1.06 36.18
C CYS A 388 -26.17 -0.84 35.31
N VAL A 389 -26.25 -0.71 33.98
CA VAL A 389 -25.01 -0.50 33.18
C VAL A 389 -24.53 0.97 33.14
N ALA A 390 -25.41 1.96 33.36
CA ALA A 390 -25.01 3.38 33.28
C ALA A 390 -24.48 3.98 34.60
N LYS A 391 -24.75 3.38 35.77
CA LYS A 391 -24.44 4.00 37.07
C LYS A 391 -23.15 3.50 37.74
N MET A 392 -22.55 2.41 37.27
CA MET A 392 -21.28 1.88 37.83
C MET A 392 -20.02 2.45 37.17
N ARG A 393 -20.12 3.17 36.03
CA ARG A 393 -18.95 3.75 35.33
C ARG A 393 -18.28 4.92 36.08
N LEU A 394 -18.91 5.51 37.10
CA LEU A 394 -18.31 6.64 37.85
C LEU A 394 -17.45 6.22 39.06
N ASN A 395 -17.71 5.07 39.68
CA ASN A 395 -17.01 4.67 40.91
C ASN A 395 -15.84 3.69 40.71
N GLY A 396 -15.85 2.89 39.62
CA GLY A 396 -14.72 2.03 39.26
C GLY A 396 -13.52 2.81 38.72
N ASN A 397 -13.79 3.92 38.02
CA ASN A 397 -12.77 4.75 37.38
C ASN A 397 -11.81 5.40 38.40
N ALA A 398 -12.29 5.90 39.54
CA ALA A 398 -11.42 6.55 40.52
C ALA A 398 -10.32 5.63 41.09
N VAL A 399 -10.63 4.34 41.30
CA VAL A 399 -9.69 3.36 41.86
C VAL A 399 -8.69 2.88 40.79
N ALA A 400 -9.13 2.74 39.55
CA ALA A 400 -8.27 2.39 38.42
C ALA A 400 -7.32 3.55 38.06
N THR A 401 -7.81 4.79 38.01
CA THR A 401 -7.00 5.99 37.76
C THR A 401 -5.97 6.23 38.87
N ASP A 402 -6.30 5.97 40.14
CA ASP A 402 -5.36 6.11 41.26
C ASP A 402 -4.24 5.05 41.23
N ARG A 403 -4.56 3.80 40.87
CA ARG A 403 -3.54 2.77 40.62
C ARG A 403 -2.64 3.10 39.42
N ARG A 404 -3.20 3.68 38.35
CA ARG A 404 -2.48 4.13 37.13
C ARG A 404 -1.51 5.28 37.44
N ASN A 405 -1.94 6.24 38.28
CA ASN A 405 -1.10 7.35 38.74
C ASN A 405 0.04 6.87 39.67
N GLN A 406 -0.23 5.89 40.54
CA GLN A 406 0.80 5.32 41.41
C GLN A 406 1.86 4.51 40.63
N MET A 407 1.45 3.74 39.61
CA MET A 407 2.42 3.02 38.76
C MET A 407 3.27 3.96 37.90
N ARG A 408 2.66 5.00 37.32
CA ARG A 408 3.38 5.99 36.51
C ARG A 408 4.38 6.78 37.36
N LYS A 409 4.01 7.12 38.60
CA LYS A 409 4.93 7.75 39.57
C LYS A 409 6.10 6.83 39.92
N LYS A 410 5.87 5.53 40.14
CA LYS A 410 6.93 4.55 40.40
C LYS A 410 7.87 4.35 39.21
N GLN A 411 7.37 4.37 37.97
CA GLN A 411 8.19 4.29 36.77
C GLN A 411 9.09 5.52 36.60
N LEU A 412 8.54 6.72 36.80
CA LEU A 412 9.31 7.96 36.74
C LEU A 412 10.37 8.03 37.84
N GLU A 413 10.05 7.61 39.07
CA GLU A 413 11.02 7.51 40.16
C GLU A 413 12.13 6.49 39.85
N HIS A 414 11.79 5.35 39.24
CA HIS A 414 12.78 4.34 38.84
C HIS A 414 13.71 4.83 37.71
N GLU A 415 13.15 5.54 36.74
CA GLU A 415 13.90 6.14 35.64
C GLU A 415 14.83 7.27 36.12
N GLU A 416 14.36 8.10 37.07
CA GLU A 416 15.18 9.14 37.70
C GLU A 416 16.34 8.54 38.50
N ILE A 417 16.11 7.43 39.22
CA ILE A 417 17.16 6.69 39.93
C ILE A 417 18.21 6.13 38.95
N MET A 418 17.77 5.53 37.83
CA MET A 418 18.65 5.01 36.78
C MET A 418 19.51 6.12 36.15
N ILE A 419 18.92 7.27 35.85
CA ILE A 419 19.64 8.44 35.31
C ILE A 419 20.67 8.96 36.32
N ARG A 420 20.31 9.04 37.61
CA ARG A 420 21.22 9.49 38.68
C ARG A 420 22.38 8.53 38.90
N GLN A 421 22.15 7.22 38.77
CA GLN A 421 23.20 6.19 38.83
C GLN A 421 24.15 6.28 37.63
N GLN A 422 23.63 6.50 36.41
CA GLN A 422 24.46 6.71 35.21
C GLN A 422 25.27 8.01 35.28
N GLN A 423 24.72 9.08 35.85
CA GLN A 423 25.45 10.35 36.03
C GLN A 423 26.55 10.25 37.10
N ASN A 424 26.32 9.48 38.18
CA ASN A 424 27.34 9.23 39.20
C ASN A 424 28.46 8.30 38.70
N ALA A 425 28.14 7.32 37.85
CA ALA A 425 29.13 6.46 37.22
C ALA A 425 30.07 7.23 36.26
N LYS A 426 29.56 8.29 35.61
CA LYS A 426 30.35 9.17 34.74
C LYS A 426 31.21 10.21 35.48
N LYS A 427 31.02 10.39 36.79
CA LYS A 427 31.82 11.32 37.62
C LYS A 427 32.98 10.64 38.37
N ASN A 428 33.02 9.30 38.37
CA ASN A 428 34.07 8.51 39.03
C ASN A 428 35.02 7.83 38.02
N ILE A 429 35.05 8.33 36.78
CA ILE A 429 36.10 8.12 35.77
C ILE A 429 36.67 9.50 35.47
#